data_AF-A0A520ZA48-F1
#
_entry.id   AF-A0A520ZA48-F1
#
_cell.length_a   1.000
_cell.length_b   1.000
_cell.length_c   1.000
_cell.angle_alpha   90.00
_cell.angle_beta   90.00
_cell.angle_gamma   90.00
#
_symmetry.space_group_name_H-M   'P 1'
#
loop_
_entity.id
_entity.type
_entity.pdbx_description
1 polymer ?
#
loop_
_entity_poly.entity_id
_entity_poly.type
_entity_poly.pdbx_seq_one_letter_code
_entity_poly.pdbx_strand_id
1 'polypeptide(L)'
;MGELTVEKLSSASDKANYIHQLVKDIEALEIMIEKGMIEKSPIRIGAEQEFCLVDNDFFPQDNSLDVLSAINDKHFTTEIGNYNLEINLDPLELKNDCFSVMHKQLESFLSKAKKAASENGAKIILTGILPTLALKHISVENMTPMQRYDVLNEAIKESRKQDFDIHIKGVDELNLRHDSVMLEGCNTSFQMHLQINPDNFVEDYNWAQAISGPILSACTNSPLLFGKELWSETRIALFTQSVDTRANSFLLNEKQSRVSFGGEWATGSVSDIFKDNVSRFRSLLTSQFEKDSVEMINNGEIPKLKALNLHNGTVYRWNRTCYGVGGGKPHLRIENRYIPSGPTVSDEIANFMFWVGVMVGRPKKYGRIHEKMDFKDAKSNFFSAARYGMSTQFKWNGSYVPASKLILDELLPMAFRGLYSLGILPKDAEHYLTIIENRIRSHNGSEWMVKSYRHLLQTQRPFEALQNLTAFLYEKQEKDYPVCTWSSNLGSELELFKDKLLVKHIMNSGIFSVDEKDSLELVVKMMKWKDIHHMPVINGDRKLVGLLTWTDVQSFDPEVQKNYSVKSMMVKDLITVSQYESIENAKQLMEEKKINCLPVVKEDRLIGIVTATDLDAKW
;
A
#
# COMPACT_ATOMS: atom_id res chain seq x y z
N MET A 1 1.54 17.65 -8.06
CA MET A 1 0.06 17.66 -8.12
C MET A 1 -0.49 17.51 -9.53
N GLY A 2 -1.40 16.56 -9.73
CA GLY A 2 -2.13 16.36 -10.99
C GLY A 2 -3.28 17.36 -11.16
N GLU A 3 -3.83 17.45 -12.37
CA GLU A 3 -4.97 18.32 -12.68
C GLU A 3 -6.20 17.87 -11.88
N LEU A 4 -6.76 18.74 -11.03
CA LEU A 4 -7.93 18.42 -10.18
C LEU A 4 -9.25 18.53 -10.94
N THR A 5 -9.29 19.37 -11.99
CA THR A 5 -10.46 19.56 -12.84
C THR A 5 -10.35 18.62 -14.03
N VAL A 6 -11.04 17.48 -13.95
CA VAL A 6 -11.02 16.47 -15.00
C VAL A 6 -12.43 16.12 -15.46
N GLU A 7 -12.55 15.82 -16.74
CA GLU A 7 -13.77 15.33 -17.35
C GLU A 7 -13.54 13.95 -17.97
N LYS A 8 -14.61 13.18 -18.09
CA LYS A 8 -14.56 11.88 -18.75
C LYS A 8 -14.47 12.05 -20.27
N LEU A 9 -13.60 11.29 -20.92
CA LEU A 9 -13.53 11.21 -22.39
C LEU A 9 -14.74 10.47 -22.96
N SER A 10 -15.86 11.17 -23.15
CA SER A 10 -17.15 10.60 -23.53
C SER A 10 -17.43 10.68 -25.03
N SER A 11 -17.19 11.83 -25.68
CA SER A 11 -17.49 12.02 -27.11
C SER A 11 -16.32 11.68 -28.04
N ALA A 12 -16.62 11.45 -29.32
CA ALA A 12 -15.59 11.25 -30.35
C ALA A 12 -14.76 12.53 -30.59
N SER A 13 -15.39 13.70 -30.46
CA SER A 13 -14.75 15.00 -30.60
C SER A 13 -13.76 15.26 -29.47
N ASP A 14 -14.14 14.99 -28.22
CA ASP A 14 -13.25 15.19 -27.06
C ASP A 14 -12.01 14.29 -27.15
N LYS A 15 -12.21 13.05 -27.62
CA LYS A 15 -11.11 12.12 -27.88
C LYS A 15 -10.16 12.62 -28.94
N ALA A 16 -10.69 13.10 -30.07
CA ALA A 16 -9.85 13.64 -31.14
C ALA A 16 -9.06 14.87 -30.67
N ASN A 17 -9.71 15.80 -29.96
CA ASN A 17 -9.09 17.01 -29.42
C ASN A 17 -8.00 16.68 -28.38
N TYR A 18 -8.28 15.78 -27.44
CA TYR A 18 -7.29 15.34 -26.45
C TYR A 18 -6.08 14.67 -27.10
N ILE A 19 -6.32 13.77 -28.06
CA ILE A 19 -5.23 13.09 -28.78
C ILE A 19 -4.38 14.09 -29.55
N HIS A 20 -5.02 15.07 -30.22
CA HIS A 20 -4.30 16.14 -30.90
C HIS A 20 -3.39 16.90 -29.93
N GLN A 21 -3.93 17.33 -28.78
CA GLN A 21 -3.13 18.03 -27.77
C GLN A 21 -2.01 17.17 -27.20
N LEU A 22 -2.25 15.88 -26.98
CA LEU A 22 -1.24 14.94 -26.48
C LEU A 22 -0.08 14.77 -27.48
N VAL A 23 -0.37 14.67 -28.77
CA VAL A 23 0.65 14.64 -29.83
C VAL A 23 1.44 15.94 -29.83
N LYS A 24 0.77 17.09 -29.70
CA LYS A 24 1.42 18.40 -29.63
C LYS A 24 2.29 18.59 -28.40
N ASP A 25 1.89 18.04 -27.27
CA ASP A 25 2.73 18.04 -26.07
C ASP A 25 4.00 17.19 -26.26
N ILE A 26 3.92 16.05 -26.96
CA ILE A 26 5.08 15.23 -27.28
C ILE A 26 6.01 15.95 -28.27
N GLU A 27 5.47 16.51 -29.36
CA GLU A 27 6.25 17.32 -30.32
C GLU A 27 6.95 18.49 -29.62
N ALA A 28 6.25 19.19 -28.73
CA ALA A 28 6.81 20.27 -27.92
C ALA A 28 7.97 19.80 -27.02
N LEU A 29 7.83 18.63 -26.38
CA LEU A 29 8.90 18.04 -25.59
C LEU A 29 10.15 17.75 -26.42
N GLU A 30 9.99 17.20 -27.62
CA GLU A 30 11.10 16.90 -28.53
C GLU A 30 11.83 18.17 -28.96
N ILE A 31 11.07 19.21 -29.36
CA ILE A 31 11.63 20.52 -29.70
C ILE A 31 12.41 21.11 -28.52
N MET A 32 11.90 21.00 -27.29
CA MET A 32 12.59 21.50 -26.09
C MET A 32 13.90 20.73 -25.81
N ILE A 33 13.93 19.43 -26.07
CA ILE A 33 15.14 18.60 -25.92
C ILE A 33 16.17 18.98 -26.98
N GLU A 34 15.77 19.03 -28.26
CA GLU A 34 16.65 19.37 -29.38
C GLU A 34 17.25 20.77 -29.26
N LYS A 35 16.46 21.75 -28.81
CA LYS A 35 16.91 23.14 -28.58
C LYS A 35 17.68 23.31 -27.27
N GLY A 36 17.86 22.26 -26.46
CA GLY A 36 18.57 22.34 -25.18
C GLY A 36 17.86 23.22 -24.14
N MET A 37 16.53 23.33 -24.21
CA MET A 37 15.72 24.16 -23.30
C MET A 37 15.53 23.52 -21.91
N ILE A 38 15.66 22.19 -21.82
CA ILE A 38 15.53 21.44 -20.57
C ILE A 38 16.71 21.73 -19.63
N GLU A 39 16.41 22.11 -18.39
CA GLU A 39 17.40 22.44 -17.39
C GLU A 39 18.26 21.22 -17.01
N LYS A 40 19.58 21.35 -17.21
CA LYS A 40 20.58 20.30 -16.90
C LYS A 40 21.12 20.39 -15.48
N SER A 41 21.17 21.59 -14.92
CA SER A 41 21.65 21.89 -13.57
C SER A 41 21.03 23.20 -13.06
N PRO A 42 20.92 23.40 -11.73
CA PRO A 42 21.30 22.45 -10.67
C PRO A 42 20.35 21.23 -10.63
N ILE A 43 20.86 20.09 -10.16
CA ILE A 43 20.05 18.89 -9.91
C ILE A 43 19.30 19.10 -8.59
N ARG A 44 18.00 18.79 -8.58
CA ARG A 44 17.15 18.89 -7.40
C ARG A 44 16.57 17.53 -7.00
N ILE A 45 16.28 17.42 -5.71
CA ILE A 45 15.50 16.34 -5.10
C ILE A 45 14.17 16.91 -4.59
N GLY A 46 13.14 16.08 -4.55
CA GLY A 46 11.85 16.39 -3.93
C GLY A 46 11.16 15.11 -3.46
N ALA A 47 10.14 15.22 -2.62
CA ALA A 47 9.40 14.06 -2.13
C ALA A 47 7.90 14.37 -2.01
N GLU A 48 7.08 13.33 -2.14
CA GLU A 48 5.67 13.32 -1.79
C GLU A 48 5.48 12.29 -0.67
N GLN A 49 4.76 12.65 0.39
CA GLN A 49 4.57 11.82 1.58
C GLN A 49 3.07 11.62 1.85
N GLU A 50 2.57 10.40 1.66
CA GLU A 50 1.19 10.02 1.91
C GLU A 50 1.01 9.35 3.28
N PHE A 51 -0.01 9.73 4.04
CA PHE A 51 -0.23 9.21 5.39
C PHE A 51 -1.69 8.85 5.66
N CYS A 52 -1.91 8.03 6.68
CA CYS A 52 -3.23 7.58 7.10
C CYS A 52 -3.75 8.41 8.29
N LEU A 53 -5.03 8.74 8.26
CA LEU A 53 -5.79 9.29 9.38
C LEU A 53 -6.48 8.16 10.14
N VAL A 54 -6.33 8.15 11.46
CA VAL A 54 -6.98 7.17 12.34
C VAL A 54 -7.68 7.82 13.51
N ASP A 55 -8.71 7.19 14.02
CA ASP A 55 -9.43 7.61 15.22
C ASP A 55 -8.61 7.33 16.50
N ASN A 56 -9.21 7.61 17.65
CA ASN A 56 -8.55 7.36 18.94
C ASN A 56 -8.35 5.87 19.25
N ASP A 57 -9.12 5.01 18.59
CA ASP A 57 -9.07 3.56 18.71
C ASP A 57 -8.21 2.93 17.57
N PHE A 58 -7.51 3.76 16.78
CA PHE A 58 -6.58 3.40 15.72
C PHE A 58 -7.20 2.73 14.48
N PHE A 59 -8.47 2.99 14.19
CA PHE A 59 -9.11 2.61 12.92
C PHE A 59 -9.14 3.79 11.94
N PRO A 60 -9.25 3.55 10.61
CA PRO A 60 -9.41 4.63 9.63
C PRO A 60 -10.46 5.66 10.03
N GLN A 61 -10.11 6.94 9.88
CA GLN A 61 -10.99 8.06 10.17
C GLN A 61 -11.30 8.83 8.88
N ASP A 62 -12.57 8.80 8.47
CA ASP A 62 -13.06 9.37 7.20
C ASP A 62 -13.34 10.87 7.29
N ASN A 63 -12.32 11.67 7.61
CA ASN A 63 -12.44 13.14 7.71
C ASN A 63 -11.27 13.90 7.08
N SER A 64 -10.69 13.37 6.00
CA SER A 64 -9.53 13.98 5.34
C SER A 64 -9.78 15.43 4.91
N LEU A 65 -10.98 15.76 4.44
CA LEU A 65 -11.34 17.12 4.04
C LEU A 65 -11.39 18.11 5.22
N ASP A 66 -11.90 17.69 6.37
CA ASP A 66 -11.94 18.53 7.57
C ASP A 66 -10.52 18.81 8.08
N VAL A 67 -9.68 17.77 8.12
CA VAL A 67 -8.27 17.89 8.48
C VAL A 67 -7.54 18.79 7.47
N LEU A 68 -7.75 18.60 6.17
CA LEU A 68 -7.12 19.41 5.11
C LEU A 68 -7.53 20.89 5.21
N SER A 69 -8.80 21.16 5.48
CA SER A 69 -9.31 22.51 5.71
C SER A 69 -8.68 23.15 6.95
N ALA A 70 -8.47 22.39 8.03
CA ALA A 70 -7.80 22.87 9.24
C ALA A 70 -6.28 23.11 9.04
N ILE A 71 -5.62 22.28 8.22
CA ILE A 71 -4.22 22.50 7.82
C ILE A 71 -4.08 23.80 7.04
N ASN A 72 -4.98 24.06 6.08
CA ASN A 72 -5.00 25.25 5.24
C ASN A 72 -3.62 25.57 4.64
N ASP A 73 -3.09 24.64 3.84
CA ASP A 73 -1.77 24.74 3.25
C ASP A 73 -1.72 24.04 1.89
N LYS A 74 -1.17 24.73 0.88
CA LYS A 74 -1.06 24.25 -0.49
C LYS A 74 -0.15 23.04 -0.67
N HIS A 75 0.70 22.73 0.31
CA HIS A 75 1.55 21.54 0.27
C HIS A 75 0.73 20.26 0.50
N PHE A 76 -0.51 20.37 0.99
CA PHE A 76 -1.35 19.23 1.29
C PHE A 76 -2.43 19.07 0.24
N THR A 77 -2.72 17.82 -0.11
CA THR A 77 -3.80 17.46 -1.01
C THR A 77 -4.48 16.18 -0.54
N THR A 78 -5.67 15.94 -1.08
CA THR A 78 -6.43 14.72 -0.86
C THR A 78 -5.84 13.53 -1.59
N GLU A 79 -6.11 12.35 -1.06
CA GLU A 79 -5.99 11.07 -1.76
C GLU A 79 -7.36 10.43 -1.99
N ILE A 80 -7.41 9.30 -2.71
CA ILE A 80 -8.68 8.64 -3.06
C ILE A 80 -9.48 8.18 -1.83
N GLY A 81 -8.80 7.72 -0.78
CA GLY A 81 -9.43 7.37 0.49
C GLY A 81 -9.65 8.60 1.36
N ASN A 82 -10.85 8.74 1.92
CA ASN A 82 -11.20 9.85 2.84
C ASN A 82 -10.48 9.77 4.20
N TYR A 83 -9.59 8.80 4.36
CA TYR A 83 -8.69 8.62 5.49
C TYR A 83 -7.21 8.74 5.07
N ASN A 84 -6.92 9.23 3.87
CA ASN A 84 -5.56 9.49 3.39
C ASN A 84 -5.37 10.95 2.97
N LEU A 85 -4.16 11.45 3.18
CA LEU A 85 -3.71 12.77 2.72
C LEU A 85 -2.26 12.66 2.22
N GLU A 86 -1.89 13.58 1.33
CA GLU A 86 -0.54 13.67 0.75
C GLU A 86 0.10 15.03 1.09
N ILE A 87 1.41 15.02 1.37
CA ILE A 87 2.27 16.20 1.51
C ILE A 87 3.22 16.27 0.32
N ASN A 88 3.25 17.39 -0.40
CA ASN A 88 4.22 17.69 -1.45
C ASN A 88 5.33 18.56 -0.85
N LEU A 89 6.57 18.05 -0.77
CA LEU A 89 7.70 18.79 -0.22
C LEU A 89 8.29 19.74 -1.27
N ASP A 90 8.91 20.83 -0.80
CA ASP A 90 9.60 21.75 -1.69
C ASP A 90 10.86 21.11 -2.27
N PRO A 91 11.15 21.32 -3.57
CA PRO A 91 12.36 20.79 -4.17
C PRO A 91 13.60 21.51 -3.63
N LEU A 92 14.62 20.73 -3.28
CA LEU A 92 15.90 21.22 -2.80
C LEU A 92 17.01 20.88 -3.80
N GLU A 93 17.99 21.77 -3.93
CA GLU A 93 19.21 21.44 -4.69
C GLU A 93 19.98 20.32 -4.00
N LEU A 94 20.43 19.33 -4.79
CA LEU A 94 21.15 18.16 -4.30
C LEU A 94 22.62 18.52 -3.99
N LYS A 95 22.83 19.16 -2.83
CA LYS A 95 24.15 19.52 -2.29
C LYS A 95 24.09 19.74 -0.78
N ASN A 96 25.24 19.78 -0.12
CA ASN A 96 25.37 20.15 1.29
C ASN A 96 24.45 19.31 2.21
N ASP A 97 23.60 19.97 3.00
CA ASP A 97 22.70 19.43 4.02
C ASP A 97 21.25 19.28 3.52
N CYS A 98 21.04 19.16 2.21
CA CYS A 98 19.69 19.13 1.62
C CYS A 98 18.78 18.03 2.22
N PHE A 99 19.34 16.90 2.66
CA PHE A 99 18.58 15.82 3.30
C PHE A 99 18.18 16.19 4.73
N SER A 100 19.07 16.76 5.53
CA SER A 100 18.72 17.34 6.83
C SER A 100 17.71 18.49 6.74
N VAL A 101 17.77 19.31 5.69
CA VAL A 101 16.77 20.36 5.45
C VAL A 101 15.42 19.75 5.09
N MET A 102 15.40 18.73 4.23
CA MET A 102 14.18 18.01 3.86
C MET A 102 13.55 17.28 5.06
N HIS A 103 14.37 16.65 5.91
CA HIS A 103 13.93 16.05 7.16
C HIS A 103 13.13 17.06 7.99
N LYS A 104 13.73 18.22 8.29
CA LYS A 104 13.08 19.27 9.10
C LYS A 104 11.81 19.81 8.44
N GLN A 105 11.80 19.91 7.11
CA GLN A 105 10.62 20.31 6.37
C GLN A 105 9.50 19.29 6.56
N LEU A 106 9.81 17.99 6.42
CA LEU A 106 8.84 16.92 6.60
C LEU A 106 8.28 16.87 8.02
N GLU A 107 9.14 16.97 9.04
CA GLU A 107 8.74 17.05 10.45
C GLU A 107 7.80 18.24 10.73
N SER A 108 8.12 19.40 10.14
CA SER A 108 7.31 20.61 10.27
C SER A 108 5.91 20.42 9.66
N PHE A 109 5.84 19.87 8.45
CA PHE A 109 4.57 19.58 7.79
C PHE A 109 3.78 18.50 8.54
N LEU A 110 4.41 17.41 8.97
CA LEU A 110 3.74 16.38 9.76
C LEU A 110 3.25 16.93 11.10
N SER A 111 4.01 17.80 11.76
CA SER A 111 3.59 18.45 13.01
C SER A 111 2.36 19.36 12.80
N LYS A 112 2.33 20.09 11.68
CA LYS A 112 1.14 20.88 11.27
C LYS A 112 -0.07 19.98 11.03
N ALA A 113 0.12 18.88 10.31
CA ALA A 113 -0.92 17.89 10.03
C ALA A 113 -1.43 17.21 11.30
N LYS A 114 -0.52 16.81 12.21
CA LYS A 114 -0.86 16.18 13.51
C LYS A 114 -1.71 17.11 14.37
N LYS A 115 -1.37 18.39 14.42
CA LYS A 115 -2.16 19.40 15.13
C LYS A 115 -3.58 19.48 14.56
N ALA A 116 -3.71 19.64 13.24
CA ALA A 116 -5.01 19.73 12.58
C ALA A 116 -5.83 18.43 12.72
N ALA A 117 -5.18 17.26 12.61
CA ALA A 117 -5.81 15.97 12.84
C ALA A 117 -6.36 15.86 14.26
N SER A 118 -5.56 16.22 15.27
CA SER A 118 -5.97 16.17 16.67
C SER A 118 -7.16 17.09 16.98
N GLU A 119 -7.20 18.28 16.38
CA GLU A 119 -8.33 19.22 16.50
C GLU A 119 -9.63 18.66 15.90
N ASN A 120 -9.51 17.71 14.96
CA ASN A 120 -10.61 17.00 14.31
C ASN A 120 -10.77 15.55 14.80
N GLY A 121 -10.23 15.21 15.98
CA GLY A 121 -10.40 13.89 16.60
C GLY A 121 -9.65 12.74 15.93
N ALA A 122 -8.64 13.03 15.11
CA ALA A 122 -7.83 12.07 14.38
C ALA A 122 -6.34 12.09 14.80
N LYS A 123 -5.62 11.03 14.46
CA LYS A 123 -4.17 10.86 14.57
C LYS A 123 -3.60 10.51 13.19
N ILE A 124 -2.30 10.70 13.02
CA ILE A 124 -1.60 10.39 11.75
C ILE A 124 -0.66 9.20 11.93
N ILE A 125 -0.70 8.28 10.97
CA ILE A 125 0.19 7.12 10.90
C ILE A 125 0.89 7.05 9.54
N LEU A 126 2.21 6.85 9.58
CA LEU A 126 3.10 6.57 8.46
C LEU A 126 3.27 5.05 8.33
N THR A 127 2.73 4.49 7.25
CA THR A 127 2.80 3.06 6.94
C THR A 127 2.52 2.85 5.46
N GLY A 128 2.88 1.72 4.87
CA GLY A 128 2.46 1.42 3.50
C GLY A 128 0.99 0.99 3.41
N ILE A 129 0.54 0.13 4.33
CA ILE A 129 -0.87 -0.26 4.48
C ILE A 129 -1.20 -0.16 5.97
N LEU A 130 -2.32 0.46 6.31
CA LEU A 130 -2.77 0.55 7.70
C LEU A 130 -3.15 -0.85 8.22
N PRO A 131 -2.55 -1.36 9.32
CA PRO A 131 -2.83 -2.72 9.78
C PRO A 131 -4.30 -2.95 10.17
N THR A 132 -4.96 -1.93 10.71
CA THR A 132 -6.39 -1.95 11.12
C THR A 132 -7.37 -1.71 9.96
N LEU A 133 -6.88 -1.55 8.72
CA LEU A 133 -7.75 -1.45 7.55
C LEU A 133 -8.57 -2.73 7.39
N ALA A 134 -9.84 -2.59 7.01
CA ALA A 134 -10.82 -3.67 6.97
C ALA A 134 -11.71 -3.49 5.74
N LEU A 135 -12.40 -4.55 5.31
CA LEU A 135 -13.23 -4.53 4.10
C LEU A 135 -14.34 -3.47 4.10
N LYS A 136 -14.79 -3.02 5.28
CA LYS A 136 -15.79 -1.94 5.39
C LYS A 136 -15.25 -0.55 5.06
N HIS A 137 -13.92 -0.39 4.94
CA HIS A 137 -13.25 0.90 4.70
C HIS A 137 -12.87 1.10 3.23
N ILE A 138 -13.14 0.12 2.37
CA ILE A 138 -12.81 0.18 0.94
C ILE A 138 -14.06 0.36 0.08
N SER A 139 -15.19 0.79 0.66
CA SER A 139 -16.39 1.03 -0.12
C SER A 139 -16.41 2.46 -0.67
N VAL A 140 -17.30 2.74 -1.62
CA VAL A 140 -17.38 4.07 -2.27
C VAL A 140 -17.74 5.16 -1.26
N GLU A 141 -18.43 4.80 -0.16
CA GLU A 141 -18.75 5.71 0.94
C GLU A 141 -17.51 6.22 1.68
N ASN A 142 -16.38 5.50 1.62
CA ASN A 142 -15.10 5.94 2.19
C ASN A 142 -14.23 6.69 1.16
N MET A 143 -14.71 6.89 -0.07
CA MET A 143 -13.99 7.66 -1.08
C MET A 143 -14.03 9.14 -0.74
N THR A 144 -12.93 9.85 -0.93
CA THR A 144 -12.91 11.32 -0.78
C THR A 144 -13.92 11.92 -1.76
N PRO A 145 -14.87 12.78 -1.30
CA PRO A 145 -15.95 13.28 -2.13
C PRO A 145 -15.47 14.40 -3.07
N MET A 146 -14.71 14.01 -4.10
CA MET A 146 -14.22 14.88 -5.17
C MET A 146 -14.55 14.29 -6.54
N GLN A 147 -15.05 15.14 -7.43
CA GLN A 147 -15.46 14.78 -8.81
C GLN A 147 -14.39 13.96 -9.55
N ARG A 148 -13.10 14.27 -9.36
CA ARG A 148 -12.00 13.56 -9.99
C ARG A 148 -12.01 12.05 -9.69
N TYR A 149 -12.25 11.67 -8.44
CA TYR A 149 -12.21 10.26 -8.02
C TYR A 149 -13.43 9.49 -8.54
N ASP A 150 -14.60 10.13 -8.53
CA ASP A 150 -15.82 9.56 -9.14
C ASP A 150 -15.61 9.31 -10.64
N VAL A 151 -15.08 10.30 -11.37
CA VAL A 151 -14.82 10.19 -12.80
C VAL A 151 -13.80 9.09 -13.10
N LEU A 152 -12.76 8.95 -12.26
CA LEU A 152 -11.76 7.90 -12.39
C LEU A 152 -12.37 6.50 -12.15
N ASN A 153 -13.14 6.34 -11.07
CA ASN A 153 -13.82 5.09 -10.74
C ASN A 153 -14.72 4.63 -11.91
N GLU A 154 -15.55 5.53 -12.43
CA GLU A 154 -16.43 5.22 -13.56
C GLU A 154 -15.66 4.89 -14.84
N ALA A 155 -14.59 5.63 -15.14
CA ALA A 155 -13.77 5.38 -16.33
C ALA A 155 -13.06 4.01 -16.28
N ILE A 156 -12.57 3.59 -15.11
CA ILE A 156 -11.91 2.29 -14.94
C ILE A 156 -12.95 1.15 -14.98
N LYS A 157 -14.08 1.30 -14.29
CA LYS A 157 -15.16 0.29 -14.27
C LYS A 157 -15.69 0.01 -15.68
N GLU A 158 -15.96 1.05 -16.47
CA GLU A 158 -16.40 0.88 -17.87
C GLU A 158 -15.36 0.21 -18.75
N SER A 159 -14.07 0.52 -18.55
CA SER A 159 -12.99 -0.11 -19.31
C SER A 159 -12.88 -1.61 -19.02
N ARG A 160 -13.14 -2.04 -17.78
CA ARG A 160 -12.99 -3.43 -17.34
C ARG A 160 -14.23 -4.28 -17.63
N LYS A 161 -15.43 -3.70 -17.54
CA LYS A 161 -16.74 -4.38 -17.71
C LYS A 161 -17.03 -5.53 -16.73
N GLN A 162 -16.21 -5.69 -15.68
CA GLN A 162 -16.30 -6.74 -14.65
C GLN A 162 -15.71 -6.20 -13.35
N ASP A 163 -16.08 -6.83 -12.23
CA ASP A 163 -15.49 -6.57 -10.91
C ASP A 163 -13.97 -6.88 -10.91
N PHE A 164 -13.27 -6.30 -9.93
CA PHE A 164 -11.87 -6.57 -9.64
C PHE A 164 -11.75 -7.88 -8.89
N ASP A 165 -11.06 -8.86 -9.49
CA ASP A 165 -10.65 -10.09 -8.82
C ASP A 165 -9.23 -9.87 -8.27
N ILE A 166 -9.09 -9.87 -6.96
CA ILE A 166 -7.81 -9.76 -6.25
C ILE A 166 -7.45 -11.12 -5.69
N HIS A 167 -6.28 -11.62 -6.10
CA HIS A 167 -5.67 -12.84 -5.57
C HIS A 167 -4.24 -12.53 -5.12
N ILE A 168 -4.01 -12.56 -3.81
CA ILE A 168 -2.68 -12.36 -3.23
C ILE A 168 -2.36 -13.53 -2.33
N LYS A 169 -1.24 -14.19 -2.63
CA LYS A 169 -0.74 -15.34 -1.88
C LYS A 169 0.56 -15.00 -1.16
N GLY A 170 0.48 -14.91 0.17
CA GLY A 170 1.62 -14.78 1.10
C GLY A 170 1.70 -15.98 2.04
N VAL A 171 1.91 -15.72 3.33
CA VAL A 171 1.77 -16.74 4.39
C VAL A 171 0.29 -17.10 4.53
N ASP A 172 -0.56 -16.08 4.55
CA ASP A 172 -1.99 -16.19 4.34
C ASP A 172 -2.36 -16.00 2.85
N GLU A 173 -3.64 -16.19 2.55
CA GLU A 173 -4.20 -15.97 1.22
C GLU A 173 -5.38 -14.98 1.29
N LEU A 174 -5.42 -14.06 0.33
CA LEU A 174 -6.52 -13.14 0.12
C LEU A 174 -7.13 -13.39 -1.27
N ASN A 175 -8.42 -13.74 -1.27
CA ASN A 175 -9.27 -13.82 -2.45
C ASN A 175 -10.43 -12.85 -2.24
N LEU A 176 -10.49 -11.79 -3.05
CA LEU A 176 -11.50 -10.75 -2.92
C LEU A 176 -12.04 -10.38 -4.29
N ARG A 177 -13.37 -10.26 -4.38
CA ARG A 177 -14.04 -9.56 -5.47
C ARG A 177 -14.46 -8.19 -4.97
N HIS A 178 -14.16 -7.16 -5.74
CA HIS A 178 -14.45 -5.78 -5.38
C HIS A 178 -14.94 -4.99 -6.59
N ASP A 179 -15.84 -4.04 -6.39
CA ASP A 179 -16.57 -3.35 -7.48
C ASP A 179 -16.17 -1.88 -7.65
N SER A 180 -15.16 -1.42 -6.91
CA SER A 180 -14.64 -0.05 -7.00
C SER A 180 -13.12 0.00 -6.92
N VAL A 181 -12.56 1.14 -7.33
CA VAL A 181 -11.11 1.41 -7.32
C VAL A 181 -10.55 1.68 -5.92
N MET A 182 -11.38 1.69 -4.87
CA MET A 182 -11.00 2.03 -3.49
C MET A 182 -9.93 1.13 -2.86
N LEU A 183 -9.63 -0.02 -3.47
CA LEU A 183 -8.45 -0.79 -3.12
C LEU A 183 -7.13 -0.02 -3.33
N GLU A 184 -7.13 1.02 -4.17
CA GLU A 184 -6.05 2.00 -4.28
C GLU A 184 -5.87 2.76 -2.95
N GLY A 185 -6.96 3.15 -2.30
CA GLY A 185 -6.96 3.81 -0.99
C GLY A 185 -6.44 2.95 0.16
N CYS A 186 -6.05 1.70 -0.08
CA CYS A 186 -5.31 0.93 0.92
C CYS A 186 -3.83 1.33 1.01
N ASN A 187 -3.30 2.01 -0.01
CA ASN A 187 -1.87 2.18 -0.23
C ASN A 187 -1.44 3.61 0.10
N THR A 188 -0.38 3.73 0.89
CA THR A 188 0.32 4.99 1.14
C THR A 188 1.81 4.85 0.82
N SER A 189 2.41 5.90 0.27
CA SER A 189 3.78 5.89 -0.27
C SER A 189 4.61 7.10 0.14
N PHE A 190 5.93 6.92 0.10
CA PHE A 190 6.90 8.01 0.14
C PHE A 190 7.55 8.08 -1.23
N GLN A 191 7.02 8.94 -2.10
CA GLN A 191 7.44 9.04 -3.48
C GLN A 191 8.66 9.97 -3.58
N MET A 192 9.75 9.48 -4.15
CA MET A 192 11.04 10.20 -4.17
C MET A 192 11.34 10.70 -5.58
N HIS A 193 11.66 11.97 -5.73
CA HIS A 193 11.93 12.58 -7.02
C HIS A 193 13.39 12.98 -7.14
N LEU A 194 14.02 12.61 -8.25
CA LEU A 194 15.37 13.03 -8.61
C LEU A 194 15.35 13.67 -10.00
N GLN A 195 15.73 14.95 -10.09
CA GLN A 195 15.95 15.61 -11.37
C GLN A 195 17.12 14.94 -12.09
N ILE A 196 16.97 14.67 -13.38
CA ILE A 196 17.96 13.96 -14.18
C ILE A 196 18.41 14.87 -15.33
N ASN A 197 19.70 14.84 -15.63
CA ASN A 197 20.22 15.53 -16.80
C ASN A 197 19.62 14.89 -18.07
N PRO A 198 18.96 15.67 -18.95
CA PRO A 198 18.36 15.15 -20.18
C PRO A 198 19.33 14.34 -21.05
N ASP A 199 20.63 14.67 -21.05
CA ASP A 199 21.63 14.02 -21.89
C ASP A 199 21.85 12.53 -21.54
N ASN A 200 21.61 12.13 -20.28
CA ASN A 200 21.82 10.77 -19.79
C ASN A 200 20.51 10.10 -19.33
N PHE A 201 19.35 10.70 -19.64
CA PHE A 201 18.08 10.35 -19.01
C PHE A 201 17.73 8.86 -19.12
N VAL A 202 17.85 8.28 -20.33
CA VAL A 202 17.51 6.88 -20.57
C VAL A 202 18.45 5.92 -19.83
N GLU A 203 19.74 6.27 -19.71
CA GLU A 203 20.66 5.45 -18.95
C GLU A 203 20.36 5.47 -17.45
N ASP A 204 20.05 6.64 -16.89
CA ASP A 204 19.72 6.79 -15.48
C ASP A 204 18.35 6.16 -15.17
N TYR A 205 17.39 6.26 -16.09
CA TYR A 205 16.10 5.57 -15.97
C TYR A 205 16.26 4.05 -15.96
N ASN A 206 17.03 3.48 -16.88
CA ASN A 206 17.33 2.04 -16.88
C ASN A 206 18.08 1.62 -15.60
N TRP A 207 18.95 2.47 -15.07
CA TRP A 207 19.62 2.20 -13.80
C TRP A 207 18.64 2.19 -12.61
N ALA A 208 17.74 3.18 -12.53
CA ALA A 208 16.69 3.22 -11.51
C ALA A 208 15.85 1.93 -11.51
N GLN A 209 15.50 1.43 -12.70
CA GLN A 209 14.79 0.17 -12.87
C GLN A 209 15.63 -1.01 -12.35
N ALA A 210 16.90 -1.12 -12.74
CA ALA A 210 17.78 -2.23 -12.33
C ALA A 210 17.97 -2.33 -10.80
N ILE A 211 18.09 -1.19 -10.10
CA ILE A 211 18.30 -1.16 -8.65
C ILE A 211 17.00 -1.28 -7.84
N SER A 212 15.83 -1.25 -8.48
CA SER A 212 14.55 -1.16 -7.78
C SER A 212 14.30 -2.31 -6.82
N GLY A 213 14.63 -3.55 -7.20
CA GLY A 213 14.50 -4.72 -6.32
C GLY A 213 15.39 -4.61 -5.08
N PRO A 214 16.72 -4.46 -5.23
CA PRO A 214 17.61 -4.27 -4.09
C PRO A 214 17.21 -3.13 -3.15
N ILE A 215 16.85 -1.95 -3.68
CA ILE A 215 16.40 -0.83 -2.87
C ILE A 215 15.11 -1.19 -2.11
N LEU A 216 14.10 -1.75 -2.81
CA LEU A 216 12.82 -2.11 -2.21
C LEU A 216 12.98 -3.12 -1.06
N SER A 217 13.88 -4.11 -1.21
CA SER A 217 14.05 -5.15 -0.18
C SER A 217 14.41 -4.59 1.20
N ALA A 218 15.17 -3.49 1.26
CA ALA A 218 15.52 -2.81 2.51
C ALA A 218 14.44 -1.84 3.02
N CYS A 219 13.44 -1.52 2.20
CA CYS A 219 12.47 -0.46 2.48
C CYS A 219 11.04 -0.98 2.68
N THR A 220 10.79 -2.30 2.64
CA THR A 220 9.42 -2.83 2.71
C THR A 220 8.74 -2.48 4.03
N ASN A 221 7.47 -2.06 3.99
CA ASN A 221 6.69 -1.59 5.15
C ASN A 221 5.17 -1.84 5.02
N SER A 222 4.73 -2.90 4.32
CA SER A 222 3.29 -3.18 4.15
C SER A 222 2.95 -4.69 4.15
N PRO A 223 3.24 -5.45 5.21
CA PRO A 223 3.06 -6.90 5.22
C PRO A 223 1.64 -7.38 5.49
N LEU A 224 0.77 -6.52 6.03
CA LEU A 224 -0.57 -6.87 6.48
C LEU A 224 -1.64 -6.17 5.64
N LEU A 225 -2.70 -6.89 5.27
CA LEU A 225 -3.89 -6.34 4.63
C LEU A 225 -5.13 -7.11 5.10
N PHE A 226 -6.12 -6.42 5.66
CA PHE A 226 -7.34 -7.01 6.23
C PHE A 226 -7.04 -8.12 7.26
N GLY A 227 -5.98 -7.93 8.05
CA GLY A 227 -5.51 -8.88 9.05
C GLY A 227 -4.80 -10.13 8.52
N LYS A 228 -4.51 -10.19 7.21
CA LYS A 228 -3.77 -11.28 6.55
C LYS A 228 -2.30 -10.92 6.38
N GLU A 229 -1.42 -11.85 6.70
CA GLU A 229 0.01 -11.75 6.42
C GLU A 229 0.32 -12.15 4.97
N LEU A 230 0.59 -11.16 4.12
CA LEU A 230 0.72 -11.34 2.67
C LEU A 230 2.19 -11.21 2.21
N TRP A 231 2.50 -10.25 1.33
CA TRP A 231 3.86 -10.01 0.84
C TRP A 231 4.56 -9.00 1.74
N SER A 232 5.89 -9.01 1.82
CA SER A 232 6.63 -7.98 2.57
C SER A 232 6.21 -6.56 2.13
N GLU A 233 6.00 -6.37 0.84
CA GLU A 233 5.40 -5.16 0.27
C GLU A 233 4.12 -5.50 -0.51
N THR A 234 3.04 -5.76 0.24
CA THR A 234 1.71 -6.09 -0.32
C THR A 234 1.16 -5.01 -1.25
N ARG A 235 1.51 -3.73 -1.07
CA ARG A 235 1.08 -2.65 -1.98
C ARG A 235 1.40 -2.95 -3.44
N ILE A 236 2.56 -3.56 -3.72
CA ILE A 236 2.95 -3.89 -5.10
C ILE A 236 1.96 -4.87 -5.73
N ALA A 237 1.57 -5.92 -5.00
CA ALA A 237 0.62 -6.93 -5.48
C ALA A 237 -0.81 -6.38 -5.56
N LEU A 238 -1.23 -5.62 -4.54
CA LEU A 238 -2.56 -5.04 -4.46
C LEU A 238 -2.77 -4.01 -5.58
N PHE A 239 -1.86 -3.04 -5.72
CA PHE A 239 -2.03 -1.96 -6.67
C PHE A 239 -2.02 -2.48 -8.12
N THR A 240 -1.14 -3.45 -8.43
CA THR A 240 -1.06 -4.10 -9.74
C THR A 240 -2.40 -4.72 -10.18
N GLN A 241 -3.21 -5.21 -9.23
CA GLN A 241 -4.49 -5.86 -9.49
C GLN A 241 -5.70 -4.91 -9.36
N SER A 242 -5.63 -3.94 -8.44
CA SER A 242 -6.76 -3.03 -8.09
C SER A 242 -7.18 -2.04 -9.17
N VAL A 243 -6.27 -1.66 -10.07
CA VAL A 243 -6.56 -0.75 -11.20
C VAL A 243 -6.27 -1.40 -12.55
N ASP A 244 -6.24 -2.75 -12.57
CA ASP A 244 -6.04 -3.48 -13.80
C ASP A 244 -7.28 -3.36 -14.69
N THR A 245 -7.13 -2.68 -15.84
CA THR A 245 -8.22 -2.49 -16.80
C THR A 245 -8.42 -3.70 -17.73
N ARG A 246 -7.63 -4.77 -17.60
CA ARG A 246 -7.73 -5.97 -18.45
C ARG A 246 -8.88 -6.86 -17.98
N ALA A 247 -9.73 -7.29 -18.92
CA ALA A 247 -10.67 -8.37 -18.66
C ALA A 247 -9.94 -9.72 -18.67
N ASN A 248 -10.28 -10.62 -17.76
CA ASN A 248 -9.63 -11.94 -17.57
C ASN A 248 -9.80 -12.94 -18.75
N SER A 249 -10.31 -12.51 -19.91
CA SER A 249 -10.91 -13.38 -20.92
C SER A 249 -10.08 -13.69 -22.17
N PHE A 250 -8.84 -13.19 -22.33
CA PHE A 250 -8.03 -13.52 -23.52
C PHE A 250 -6.52 -13.65 -23.21
N LEU A 251 -6.07 -14.88 -22.93
CA LEU A 251 -4.66 -15.24 -22.68
C LEU A 251 -3.71 -14.86 -23.84
N LEU A 252 -4.21 -14.78 -25.08
CA LEU A 252 -3.42 -14.45 -26.27
C LEU A 252 -3.27 -12.94 -26.52
N ASN A 253 -4.00 -12.09 -25.78
CA ASN A 253 -3.92 -10.64 -25.90
C ASN A 253 -3.14 -10.07 -24.70
N GLU A 254 -1.81 -10.16 -24.77
CA GLU A 254 -0.87 -9.71 -23.72
C GLU A 254 -0.83 -8.17 -23.58
N LYS A 255 -1.94 -7.56 -23.17
CA LYS A 255 -1.92 -6.15 -22.77
C LYS A 255 -1.17 -6.00 -21.44
N GLN A 256 -0.33 -4.97 -21.35
CA GLN A 256 0.30 -4.57 -20.09
C GLN A 256 -0.75 -3.96 -19.14
N SER A 257 -0.57 -4.15 -17.83
CA SER A 257 -1.33 -3.40 -16.82
C SER A 257 -0.82 -1.95 -16.74
N ARG A 258 -1.72 -1.01 -16.41
CA ARG A 258 -1.36 0.40 -16.20
C ARG A 258 -0.43 0.58 -15.01
N VAL A 259 -0.57 -0.27 -14.00
CA VAL A 259 0.41 -0.42 -12.92
C VAL A 259 1.42 -1.47 -13.36
N SER A 260 2.67 -1.06 -13.57
CA SER A 260 3.67 -1.99 -14.05
C SER A 260 5.11 -1.56 -13.78
N PHE A 261 5.97 -2.57 -13.68
CA PHE A 261 7.42 -2.39 -13.71
C PHE A 261 7.96 -2.05 -15.10
N GLY A 262 7.26 -2.45 -16.16
CA GLY A 262 7.74 -2.39 -17.54
C GLY A 262 7.80 -3.77 -18.21
N GLY A 263 8.10 -3.75 -19.51
CA GLY A 263 8.28 -4.95 -20.35
C GLY A 263 9.69 -5.09 -20.92
N GLU A 264 10.43 -3.99 -21.05
CA GLU A 264 11.74 -3.92 -21.70
C GLU A 264 12.54 -2.73 -21.18
N TRP A 265 13.84 -2.72 -21.47
CA TRP A 265 14.69 -1.55 -21.20
C TRP A 265 14.29 -0.37 -22.09
N ALA A 266 14.33 0.84 -21.53
CA ALA A 266 14.10 2.05 -22.31
C ALA A 266 15.24 2.26 -23.33
N THR A 267 14.91 2.74 -24.51
CA THR A 267 15.84 3.05 -25.60
C THR A 267 15.50 4.41 -26.22
N GLY A 268 16.39 4.96 -27.05
CA GLY A 268 16.16 6.25 -27.70
C GLY A 268 16.32 7.43 -26.74
N SER A 269 15.31 8.27 -26.67
CA SER A 269 15.25 9.48 -25.86
C SER A 269 14.16 9.39 -24.77
N VAL A 270 14.11 10.39 -23.89
CA VAL A 270 13.03 10.50 -22.90
C VAL A 270 11.63 10.62 -23.53
N SER A 271 11.52 11.21 -24.73
CA SER A 271 10.22 11.30 -25.42
C SER A 271 9.71 9.92 -25.83
N ASP A 272 10.62 8.98 -26.13
CA ASP A 272 10.25 7.62 -26.53
C ASP A 272 9.65 6.82 -25.36
N ILE A 273 10.06 7.09 -24.12
CA ILE A 273 9.41 6.54 -22.92
C ILE A 273 7.95 7.01 -22.82
N PHE A 274 7.69 8.29 -23.10
CA PHE A 274 6.34 8.84 -23.13
C PHE A 274 5.51 8.26 -24.29
N LYS A 275 6.08 8.19 -25.50
CA LYS A 275 5.42 7.58 -26.67
C LYS A 275 5.06 6.12 -26.43
N ASP A 276 5.92 5.35 -25.77
CA ASP A 276 5.64 3.97 -25.39
C ASP A 276 4.38 3.89 -24.50
N ASN A 277 4.32 4.71 -23.44
CA ASN A 277 3.15 4.76 -22.57
C ASN A 277 1.88 5.19 -23.33
N VAL A 278 1.96 6.25 -24.15
CA VAL A 278 0.82 6.79 -24.92
C VAL A 278 0.31 5.78 -25.93
N SER A 279 1.19 5.03 -26.60
CA SER A 279 0.80 4.02 -27.59
C SER A 279 0.16 2.78 -26.96
N ARG A 280 0.54 2.42 -25.73
CA ARG A 280 0.03 1.23 -25.02
C ARG A 280 -1.27 1.49 -24.26
N PHE A 281 -1.42 2.67 -23.66
CA PHE A 281 -2.50 2.97 -22.74
C PHE A 281 -3.42 4.05 -23.29
N ARG A 282 -4.70 3.72 -23.46
CA ARG A 282 -5.72 4.69 -23.86
C ARG A 282 -5.91 5.75 -22.77
N SER A 283 -6.17 6.98 -23.16
CA SER A 283 -6.54 8.05 -22.23
C SER A 283 -7.89 7.77 -21.58
N LEU A 284 -7.99 8.02 -20.28
CA LEU A 284 -9.23 7.86 -19.50
C LEU A 284 -9.93 9.21 -19.24
N LEU A 285 -9.13 10.25 -19.06
CA LEU A 285 -9.56 11.58 -18.62
C LEU A 285 -9.17 12.64 -19.67
N THR A 286 -9.90 13.75 -19.67
CA THR A 286 -9.55 14.98 -20.39
C THR A 286 -9.66 16.19 -19.46
N SER A 287 -9.16 17.34 -19.91
CA SER A 287 -9.26 18.62 -19.22
C SER A 287 -9.42 19.74 -20.27
N GLN A 288 -9.64 20.98 -19.84
CA GLN A 288 -9.70 22.12 -20.76
C GLN A 288 -8.30 22.55 -21.21
N PHE A 289 -8.12 22.73 -22.53
CA PHE A 289 -6.87 23.16 -23.15
C PHE A 289 -7.07 24.51 -23.85
N GLU A 290 -6.23 25.50 -23.50
CA GLU A 290 -6.36 26.87 -24.00
C GLU A 290 -5.51 27.13 -25.25
N LYS A 291 -4.32 26.51 -25.34
CA LYS A 291 -3.34 26.72 -26.43
C LYS A 291 -2.60 25.44 -26.80
N ASP A 292 -2.17 25.37 -28.04
CA ASP A 292 -1.27 24.34 -28.57
C ASP A 292 0.16 24.51 -27.99
N SER A 293 0.77 23.43 -27.51
CA SER A 293 2.09 23.47 -26.85
C SER A 293 3.25 23.83 -27.79
N VAL A 294 3.15 23.50 -29.08
CA VAL A 294 4.15 23.88 -30.09
C VAL A 294 4.02 25.36 -30.43
N GLU A 295 2.79 25.88 -30.53
CA GLU A 295 2.53 27.31 -30.70
C GLU A 295 3.08 28.13 -29.52
N MET A 296 2.88 27.65 -28.28
CA MET A 296 3.46 28.26 -27.09
C MET A 296 4.99 28.39 -27.21
N ILE A 297 5.70 27.34 -27.63
CA ILE A 297 7.16 27.38 -27.84
C ILE A 297 7.53 28.40 -28.92
N ASN A 298 6.79 28.45 -30.03
CA ASN A 298 7.05 29.41 -31.10
C ASN A 298 6.86 30.86 -30.65
N ASN A 299 6.01 31.10 -29.66
CA ASN A 299 5.79 32.40 -29.03
C ASN A 299 6.77 32.69 -27.87
N GLY A 300 7.75 31.81 -27.61
CA GLY A 300 8.72 31.95 -26.53
C GLY A 300 8.17 31.60 -25.14
N GLU A 301 6.99 30.98 -25.07
CA GLU A 301 6.39 30.47 -23.83
C GLU A 301 6.87 29.04 -23.55
N ILE A 302 6.90 28.64 -22.28
CA ILE A 302 7.25 27.26 -21.87
C ILE A 302 5.95 26.51 -21.54
N PRO A 303 5.58 25.50 -22.34
CA PRO A 303 4.32 24.79 -22.14
C PRO A 303 4.36 23.90 -20.91
N LYS A 304 3.24 23.75 -20.20
CA LYS A 304 3.12 22.82 -19.06
C LYS A 304 2.91 21.36 -19.47
N LEU A 305 2.74 21.09 -20.76
CA LEU A 305 2.42 19.77 -21.33
C LEU A 305 1.24 19.10 -20.61
N LYS A 306 0.10 19.80 -20.55
CA LYS A 306 -1.06 19.41 -19.72
C LYS A 306 -1.64 18.06 -20.12
N ALA A 307 -1.80 17.77 -21.42
CA ALA A 307 -2.36 16.51 -21.89
C ALA A 307 -1.39 15.35 -21.63
N LEU A 308 -0.08 15.57 -21.85
CA LEU A 308 0.92 14.56 -21.54
C LEU A 308 0.98 14.25 -20.04
N ASN A 309 0.96 15.27 -19.19
CA ASN A 309 0.96 15.09 -17.74
C ASN A 309 -0.34 14.44 -17.23
N LEU A 310 -1.50 14.75 -17.83
CA LEU A 310 -2.76 14.08 -17.50
C LEU A 310 -2.72 12.60 -17.87
N HIS A 311 -2.22 12.26 -19.07
CA HIS A 311 -2.04 10.87 -19.48
C HIS A 311 -1.10 10.12 -18.53
N ASN A 312 0.08 10.70 -18.27
CA ASN A 312 1.09 10.13 -17.38
C ASN A 312 0.60 9.99 -15.92
N GLY A 313 -0.36 10.83 -15.50
CA GLY A 313 -1.05 10.72 -14.22
C GLY A 313 -2.00 9.53 -14.10
N THR A 314 -2.34 8.86 -15.22
CA THR A 314 -3.20 7.67 -15.28
C THR A 314 -2.43 6.39 -15.69
N VAL A 315 -1.10 6.48 -15.74
CA VAL A 315 -0.19 5.36 -15.99
C VAL A 315 0.79 5.27 -14.82
N TYR A 316 0.70 4.17 -14.07
CA TYR A 316 1.33 4.04 -12.76
C TYR A 316 2.59 3.16 -12.86
N ARG A 317 3.65 3.70 -13.46
CA ARG A 317 4.97 3.03 -13.51
C ARG A 317 5.67 3.16 -12.16
N TRP A 318 6.31 2.10 -11.66
CA TRP A 318 7.02 2.13 -10.38
C TRP A 318 8.20 3.11 -10.34
N ASN A 319 8.92 3.25 -11.45
CA ASN A 319 9.74 4.43 -11.73
C ASN A 319 9.05 5.20 -12.86
N ARG A 320 8.63 6.44 -12.59
CA ARG A 320 7.88 7.26 -13.54
C ARG A 320 8.73 8.40 -14.06
N THR A 321 8.82 8.50 -15.39
CA THR A 321 9.36 9.67 -16.07
C THR A 321 8.39 10.83 -15.91
N CYS A 322 8.90 11.98 -15.45
CA CYS A 322 8.07 13.15 -15.21
C CYS A 322 8.67 14.39 -15.87
N TYR A 323 7.80 15.16 -16.51
CA TYR A 323 8.08 16.53 -16.94
C TYR A 323 7.57 17.51 -15.89
N GLY A 324 8.24 18.66 -15.76
CA GLY A 324 7.77 19.75 -14.90
C GLY A 324 8.34 21.08 -15.36
N VAL A 325 7.79 22.16 -14.80
CA VAL A 325 8.30 23.52 -15.00
C VAL A 325 8.51 24.15 -13.63
N GLY A 326 9.77 24.45 -13.28
CA GLY A 326 10.16 25.04 -12.00
C GLY A 326 11.01 26.29 -12.23
N GLY A 327 10.73 27.37 -11.49
CA GLY A 327 11.46 28.65 -11.65
C GLY A 327 11.41 29.21 -13.08
N GLY A 328 10.36 28.88 -13.85
CA GLY A 328 10.24 29.26 -15.25
C GLY A 328 11.12 28.46 -16.21
N LYS A 329 11.68 27.31 -15.81
CA LYS A 329 12.45 26.42 -16.69
C LYS A 329 11.85 25.01 -16.72
N PRO A 330 11.85 24.34 -17.88
CA PRO A 330 11.41 22.96 -17.96
C PRO A 330 12.49 22.02 -17.42
N HIS A 331 12.08 20.97 -16.71
CA HIS A 331 12.98 19.96 -16.14
C HIS A 331 12.39 18.56 -16.27
N LEU A 332 13.28 17.57 -16.25
CA LEU A 332 12.94 16.16 -16.27
C LEU A 332 13.37 15.48 -14.98
N ARG A 333 12.54 14.58 -14.47
CA ARG A 333 12.85 13.84 -13.24
C ARG A 333 12.37 12.39 -13.32
N ILE A 334 13.00 11.54 -12.54
CA ILE A 334 12.50 10.21 -12.22
C ILE A 334 11.80 10.31 -10.87
N GLU A 335 10.58 9.80 -10.82
CA GLU A 335 9.81 9.62 -9.60
C GLU A 335 9.80 8.14 -9.24
N ASN A 336 10.38 7.81 -8.09
CA ASN A 336 10.38 6.49 -7.50
C ASN A 336 9.13 6.35 -6.62
N ARG A 337 8.19 5.50 -7.04
CA ARG A 337 6.87 5.32 -6.43
C ARG A 337 6.71 4.04 -5.64
N TYR A 338 7.71 3.15 -5.66
CA TYR A 338 7.58 1.82 -5.07
C TYR A 338 7.92 1.78 -3.57
N ILE A 339 8.43 2.88 -3.00
CA ILE A 339 8.74 2.97 -1.57
C ILE A 339 7.49 3.27 -0.74
N PRO A 340 7.21 2.50 0.32
CA PRO A 340 6.08 2.76 1.22
C PRO A 340 6.34 3.97 2.11
N SER A 341 5.27 4.58 2.61
CA SER A 341 5.40 5.55 3.69
C SER A 341 5.90 4.87 4.97
N GLY A 342 6.67 5.64 5.74
CA GLY A 342 7.03 5.34 7.12
C GLY A 342 8.10 4.26 7.29
N PRO A 343 8.25 3.76 8.54
CA PRO A 343 7.41 4.08 9.70
C PRO A 343 7.84 5.35 10.47
N THR A 344 8.93 6.00 10.07
CA THR A 344 9.45 7.25 10.68
C THR A 344 9.99 8.21 9.63
N VAL A 345 10.12 9.49 9.97
CA VAL A 345 10.75 10.50 9.08
C VAL A 345 12.21 10.15 8.86
N SER A 346 12.90 9.73 9.92
CA SER A 346 14.28 9.22 9.84
C SER A 346 14.42 8.06 8.83
N ASP A 347 13.48 7.11 8.82
CA ASP A 347 13.48 6.00 7.87
C ASP A 347 13.19 6.46 6.42
N GLU A 348 12.26 7.41 6.24
CA GLU A 348 11.91 7.99 4.93
C GLU A 348 13.10 8.72 4.29
N ILE A 349 13.76 9.60 5.04
CA ILE A 349 14.93 10.33 4.55
C ILE A 349 16.12 9.37 4.31
N ALA A 350 16.27 8.32 5.14
CA ALA A 350 17.26 7.28 4.90
C ALA A 350 17.01 6.52 3.59
N ASN A 351 15.76 6.18 3.29
CA ASN A 351 15.38 5.56 2.01
C ASN A 351 15.72 6.48 0.83
N PHE A 352 15.42 7.78 0.97
CA PHE A 352 15.71 8.77 -0.07
C PHE A 352 17.20 8.88 -0.34
N MET A 353 17.99 9.07 0.70
CA MET A 353 19.43 9.19 0.57
C MET A 353 20.06 7.93 -0.03
N PHE A 354 19.59 6.75 0.37
CA PHE A 354 20.10 5.50 -0.17
C PHE A 354 19.81 5.36 -1.66
N TRP A 355 18.57 5.63 -2.09
CA TRP A 355 18.21 5.58 -3.50
C TRP A 355 19.00 6.62 -4.32
N VAL A 356 19.03 7.89 -3.89
CA VAL A 356 19.78 8.95 -4.59
C VAL A 356 21.27 8.64 -4.64
N GLY A 357 21.85 8.18 -3.53
CA GLY A 357 23.26 7.81 -3.48
C GLY A 357 23.60 6.70 -4.47
N VAL A 358 22.77 5.64 -4.55
CA VAL A 358 23.00 4.56 -5.52
C VAL A 358 22.80 5.03 -6.96
N MET A 359 21.84 5.95 -7.20
CA MET A 359 21.62 6.55 -8.51
C MET A 359 22.86 7.31 -8.99
N VAL A 360 23.36 8.24 -8.18
CA VAL A 360 24.48 9.13 -8.57
C VAL A 360 25.86 8.48 -8.40
N GLY A 361 25.96 7.44 -7.56
CA GLY A 361 27.20 6.69 -7.32
C GLY A 361 27.50 5.60 -8.33
N ARG A 362 26.69 5.46 -9.38
CA ARG A 362 26.79 4.39 -10.39
C ARG A 362 28.21 4.29 -10.98
N PRO A 363 28.95 3.19 -10.73
CA PRO A 363 30.27 3.02 -11.31
C PRO A 363 30.19 2.72 -12.81
N LYS A 364 31.27 3.02 -13.55
CA LYS A 364 31.37 2.73 -15.00
C LYS A 364 31.07 1.27 -15.35
N LYS A 365 31.36 0.31 -14.45
CA LYS A 365 31.02 -1.11 -14.64
C LYS A 365 29.52 -1.36 -14.80
N TYR A 366 28.66 -0.46 -14.35
CA TYR A 366 27.19 -0.51 -14.53
C TYR A 366 26.64 0.49 -15.54
N GLY A 367 27.51 1.24 -16.25
CA GLY A 367 27.08 2.03 -17.40
C GLY A 367 26.42 1.14 -18.46
N ARG A 368 25.36 1.65 -19.12
CA ARG A 368 24.55 0.90 -20.09
C ARG A 368 24.08 -0.46 -19.55
N ILE A 369 23.39 -0.44 -18.40
CA ILE A 369 22.92 -1.65 -17.71
C ILE A 369 22.05 -2.56 -18.58
N HIS A 370 21.34 -1.99 -19.56
CA HIS A 370 20.50 -2.71 -20.51
C HIS A 370 21.29 -3.71 -21.40
N GLU A 371 22.60 -3.51 -21.56
CA GLU A 371 23.49 -4.45 -22.28
C GLU A 371 24.05 -5.55 -21.35
N LYS A 372 23.89 -5.41 -20.03
CA LYS A 372 24.59 -6.21 -19.01
C LYS A 372 23.65 -7.08 -18.17
N MET A 373 22.38 -6.69 -18.06
CA MET A 373 21.35 -7.39 -17.31
C MET A 373 20.13 -7.60 -18.20
N ASP A 374 19.59 -8.80 -18.21
CA ASP A 374 18.31 -9.06 -18.86
C ASP A 374 17.19 -8.31 -18.12
N PHE A 375 16.28 -7.65 -18.85
CA PHE A 375 15.19 -6.90 -18.23
C PHE A 375 14.30 -7.79 -17.34
N LYS A 376 14.12 -9.06 -17.72
CA LYS A 376 13.36 -10.04 -16.92
C LYS A 376 14.05 -10.34 -15.60
N ASP A 377 15.37 -10.26 -15.53
CA ASP A 377 16.11 -10.41 -14.27
C ASP A 377 15.83 -9.21 -13.35
N ALA A 378 15.90 -7.99 -13.86
CA ALA A 378 15.55 -6.78 -13.09
C ALA A 378 14.10 -6.83 -12.58
N LYS A 379 13.16 -7.22 -13.45
CA LYS A 379 11.74 -7.39 -13.10
C LYS A 379 11.53 -8.50 -12.07
N SER A 380 12.18 -9.65 -12.24
CA SER A 380 12.11 -10.77 -11.29
C SER A 380 12.68 -10.38 -9.94
N ASN A 381 13.82 -9.67 -9.92
CA ASN A 381 14.41 -9.12 -8.71
C ASN A 381 13.42 -8.19 -7.98
N PHE A 382 12.76 -7.28 -8.69
CA PHE A 382 11.77 -6.37 -8.11
C PHE A 382 10.59 -7.09 -7.45
N PHE A 383 9.93 -8.01 -8.15
CA PHE A 383 8.80 -8.74 -7.57
C PHE A 383 9.23 -9.72 -6.47
N SER A 384 10.44 -10.27 -6.56
CA SER A 384 11.00 -11.10 -5.48
C SER A 384 11.27 -10.28 -4.22
N ALA A 385 11.78 -9.05 -4.36
CA ALA A 385 11.95 -8.11 -3.25
C ALA A 385 10.61 -7.70 -2.63
N ALA A 386 9.62 -7.39 -3.47
CA ALA A 386 8.28 -7.07 -2.99
C ALA A 386 7.68 -8.22 -2.18
N ARG A 387 7.88 -9.47 -2.62
CA ARG A 387 7.33 -10.64 -1.95
C ARG A 387 8.08 -11.01 -0.67
N TYR A 388 9.40 -11.06 -0.73
CA TYR A 388 10.24 -11.67 0.31
C TYR A 388 11.10 -10.67 1.12
N GLY A 389 11.07 -9.37 0.78
CA GLY A 389 11.82 -8.34 1.48
C GLY A 389 13.33 -8.65 1.49
N MET A 390 13.96 -8.53 2.66
CA MET A 390 15.39 -8.82 2.85
C MET A 390 15.78 -10.30 2.68
N SER A 391 14.82 -11.22 2.62
CA SER A 391 15.09 -12.64 2.38
C SER A 391 15.32 -12.98 0.89
N THR A 392 15.23 -12.00 -0.01
CA THR A 392 15.43 -12.21 -1.45
C THR A 392 16.88 -12.54 -1.82
N GLN A 393 17.05 -13.40 -2.83
CA GLN A 393 18.28 -13.52 -3.59
C GLN A 393 18.12 -12.85 -4.95
N PHE A 394 19.03 -11.94 -5.28
CA PHE A 394 19.01 -11.20 -6.54
C PHE A 394 19.90 -11.85 -7.57
N LYS A 395 19.42 -11.94 -8.80
CA LYS A 395 20.29 -12.21 -9.94
C LYS A 395 21.02 -10.92 -10.31
N TRP A 396 22.31 -10.88 -10.02
CA TRP A 396 23.18 -9.72 -10.16
C TRP A 396 24.52 -10.15 -10.77
N ASN A 397 24.97 -9.50 -11.84
CA ASN A 397 26.18 -9.87 -12.59
C ASN A 397 26.25 -11.37 -12.96
N GLY A 398 25.13 -11.93 -13.39
CA GLY A 398 25.03 -13.34 -13.81
C GLY A 398 25.05 -14.37 -12.68
N SER A 399 25.07 -13.95 -11.41
CA SER A 399 25.05 -14.85 -10.23
C SER A 399 23.92 -14.48 -9.27
N TYR A 400 23.52 -15.41 -8.42
CA TYR A 400 22.59 -15.12 -7.31
C TYR A 400 23.36 -14.57 -6.11
N VAL A 401 22.91 -13.43 -5.58
CA VAL A 401 23.51 -12.74 -4.43
C VAL A 401 22.42 -12.43 -3.40
N PRO A 402 22.59 -12.79 -2.12
CA PRO A 402 21.64 -12.39 -1.07
C PRO A 402 21.47 -10.86 -1.00
N ALA A 403 20.25 -10.39 -0.74
CA ALA A 403 19.91 -8.98 -0.65
C ALA A 403 20.85 -8.22 0.31
N SER A 404 21.01 -8.73 1.53
CA SER A 404 21.89 -8.14 2.55
C SER A 404 23.33 -7.97 2.05
N LYS A 405 23.88 -9.01 1.42
CA LYS A 405 25.24 -8.98 0.87
C LYS A 405 25.38 -7.97 -0.27
N LEU A 406 24.45 -7.97 -1.22
CA LEU A 406 24.49 -7.02 -2.35
C LEU A 406 24.43 -5.58 -1.84
N ILE A 407 23.57 -5.30 -0.87
CA ILE A 407 23.41 -3.95 -0.36
C ILE A 407 24.64 -3.52 0.46
N LEU A 408 25.09 -4.31 1.43
CA LEU A 408 26.23 -3.98 2.30
C LEU A 408 27.55 -3.90 1.54
N ASP A 409 27.83 -4.86 0.67
CA ASP A 409 29.15 -4.97 0.03
C ASP A 409 29.26 -4.08 -1.21
N GLU A 410 28.14 -3.73 -1.86
CA GLU A 410 28.16 -3.02 -3.14
C GLU A 410 27.35 -1.72 -3.16
N LEU A 411 26.06 -1.75 -2.79
CA LEU A 411 25.19 -0.58 -2.99
C LEU A 411 25.40 0.52 -1.95
N LEU A 412 25.61 0.20 -0.67
CA LEU A 412 25.92 1.20 0.36
C LEU A 412 27.27 1.90 0.08
N PRO A 413 28.38 1.18 -0.21
CA PRO A 413 29.61 1.82 -0.65
C PRO A 413 29.45 2.68 -1.91
N MET A 414 28.55 2.27 -2.82
CA MET A 414 28.19 3.05 -4.00
C MET A 414 27.49 4.36 -3.61
N ALA A 415 26.54 4.29 -2.68
CA ALA A 415 25.80 5.44 -2.20
C ALA A 415 26.72 6.48 -1.55
N PHE A 416 27.60 6.07 -0.64
CA PHE A 416 28.58 6.95 -0.03
C PHE A 416 29.44 7.69 -1.06
N ARG A 417 30.03 6.96 -2.02
CA ARG A 417 30.86 7.57 -3.08
C ARG A 417 30.09 8.59 -3.91
N GLY A 418 28.86 8.25 -4.29
CA GLY A 418 28.00 9.14 -5.06
C GLY A 418 27.71 10.44 -4.33
N LEU A 419 27.23 10.34 -3.09
CA LEU A 419 26.85 11.49 -2.27
C LEU A 419 28.06 12.40 -1.99
N TYR A 420 29.22 11.83 -1.66
CA TYR A 420 30.45 12.60 -1.45
C TYR A 420 30.93 13.30 -2.70
N SER A 421 30.80 12.68 -3.87
CA SER A 421 31.18 13.31 -5.15
C SER A 421 30.33 14.55 -5.50
N LEU A 422 29.12 14.65 -4.94
CA LEU A 422 28.21 15.79 -5.10
C LEU A 422 28.34 16.83 -3.97
N GLY A 423 29.25 16.63 -3.02
CA GLY A 423 29.43 17.55 -1.89
C GLY A 423 28.29 17.50 -0.86
N ILE A 424 27.59 16.37 -0.74
CA ILE A 424 26.70 16.12 0.39
C ILE A 424 27.53 16.02 1.67
N LEU A 425 27.03 16.62 2.76
CA LEU A 425 27.77 16.64 4.02
C LEU A 425 28.00 15.21 4.53
N PRO A 426 29.24 14.88 4.97
CA PRO A 426 29.54 13.57 5.56
C PRO A 426 28.64 13.21 6.74
N LYS A 427 28.30 14.18 7.59
CA LYS A 427 27.39 13.98 8.72
C LYS A 427 26.02 13.45 8.27
N ASP A 428 25.47 14.00 7.19
CA ASP A 428 24.18 13.57 6.64
C ASP A 428 24.30 12.15 6.05
N ALA A 429 25.31 11.94 5.18
CA ALA A 429 25.56 10.66 4.53
C ALA A 429 25.76 9.51 5.54
N GLU A 430 26.63 9.72 6.53
CA GLU A 430 26.93 8.73 7.57
C GLU A 430 25.70 8.45 8.42
N HIS A 431 24.99 9.49 8.87
CA HIS A 431 23.81 9.31 9.72
C HIS A 431 22.73 8.45 9.05
N TYR A 432 22.28 8.85 7.86
CA TYR A 432 21.15 8.20 7.20
C TYR A 432 21.52 6.85 6.55
N LEU A 433 22.72 6.70 5.98
CA LEU A 433 23.12 5.41 5.43
C LEU A 433 23.45 4.39 6.53
N THR A 434 23.86 4.81 7.72
CA THR A 434 23.97 3.91 8.89
C THR A 434 22.60 3.40 9.34
N ILE A 435 21.51 4.18 9.18
CA ILE A 435 20.15 3.66 9.44
C ILE A 435 19.86 2.47 8.51
N ILE A 436 20.17 2.59 7.22
CA ILE A 436 19.99 1.51 6.25
C ILE A 436 20.86 0.30 6.58
N GLU A 437 22.12 0.51 6.93
CA GLU A 437 23.02 -0.56 7.37
C GLU A 437 22.45 -1.30 8.60
N ASN A 438 22.05 -0.56 9.63
CA ASN A 438 21.49 -1.13 10.86
C ASN A 438 20.19 -1.89 10.58
N ARG A 439 19.34 -1.38 9.69
CA ARG A 439 18.10 -2.04 9.27
C ARG A 439 18.38 -3.38 8.60
N ILE A 440 19.37 -3.46 7.72
CA ILE A 440 19.78 -4.71 7.07
C ILE A 440 20.30 -5.74 8.08
N ARG A 441 20.98 -5.28 9.14
CA ARG A 441 21.53 -6.14 10.20
C ARG A 441 20.49 -6.56 11.24
N SER A 442 19.34 -5.90 11.30
CA SER A 442 18.30 -6.12 12.31
C SER A 442 16.97 -6.51 11.68
N HIS A 443 16.14 -5.54 11.31
CA HIS A 443 14.87 -5.72 10.64
C HIS A 443 14.38 -4.43 9.96
N ASN A 444 13.64 -4.57 8.88
CA ASN A 444 12.86 -3.49 8.27
C ASN A 444 11.44 -3.39 8.87
N GLY A 445 10.64 -2.42 8.39
CA GLY A 445 9.30 -2.18 8.91
C GLY A 445 8.35 -3.36 8.75
N SER A 446 8.44 -4.09 7.64
CA SER A 446 7.62 -5.29 7.42
C SER A 446 7.98 -6.42 8.37
N GLU A 447 9.28 -6.67 8.55
CA GLU A 447 9.76 -7.69 9.47
C GLU A 447 9.39 -7.36 10.92
N TRP A 448 9.46 -6.08 11.32
CA TRP A 448 9.00 -5.65 12.63
C TRP A 448 7.50 -5.87 12.81
N MET A 449 6.67 -5.42 11.86
CA MET A 449 5.20 -5.57 11.94
C MET A 449 4.79 -7.04 12.03
N VAL A 450 5.37 -7.92 11.21
CA VAL A 450 5.05 -9.36 11.22
C VAL A 450 5.47 -10.01 12.54
N LYS A 451 6.69 -9.76 13.02
CA LYS A 451 7.18 -10.33 14.29
C LYS A 451 6.31 -9.86 15.46
N SER A 452 6.00 -8.57 15.49
CA SER A 452 5.17 -7.93 16.51
C SER A 452 3.73 -8.46 16.49
N TYR A 453 3.11 -8.56 15.30
CA TYR A 453 1.76 -9.09 15.15
C TYR A 453 1.66 -10.54 15.61
N ARG A 454 2.60 -11.38 15.17
CA ARG A 454 2.66 -12.79 15.60
C ARG A 454 2.89 -12.94 17.10
N HIS A 455 3.64 -12.04 17.73
CA HIS A 455 3.82 -12.02 19.17
C HIS A 455 2.52 -11.68 19.89
N LEU A 456 1.81 -10.62 19.46
CA LEU A 456 0.52 -10.24 20.03
C LEU A 456 -0.53 -11.36 19.90
N LEU A 457 -0.56 -12.06 18.76
CA LEU A 457 -1.45 -13.21 18.54
C LEU A 457 -1.25 -14.39 19.50
N GLN A 458 -0.15 -14.43 20.28
CA GLN A 458 0.06 -15.46 21.30
C GLN A 458 -0.87 -15.29 22.50
N THR A 459 -1.32 -14.06 22.77
CA THR A 459 -2.15 -13.71 23.92
C THR A 459 -3.46 -13.01 23.54
N GLN A 460 -3.55 -12.44 22.34
CA GLN A 460 -4.67 -11.62 21.88
C GLN A 460 -5.36 -12.23 20.66
N ARG A 461 -6.62 -11.85 20.42
CA ARG A 461 -7.31 -12.20 19.16
C ARG A 461 -6.87 -11.28 18.01
N PRO A 462 -7.07 -11.69 16.75
CA PRO A 462 -6.59 -10.91 15.58
C PRO A 462 -7.04 -9.45 15.56
N PHE A 463 -8.30 -9.16 15.91
CA PHE A 463 -8.82 -7.80 15.91
C PHE A 463 -8.06 -6.90 16.88
N GLU A 464 -7.93 -7.34 18.14
CA GLU A 464 -7.20 -6.65 19.19
C GLU A 464 -5.70 -6.53 18.87
N ALA A 465 -5.09 -7.60 18.35
CA ALA A 465 -3.68 -7.62 17.98
C ALA A 465 -3.36 -6.58 16.88
N LEU A 466 -4.22 -6.41 15.87
CA LEU A 466 -4.04 -5.38 14.84
C LEU A 466 -4.20 -3.97 15.40
N GLN A 467 -5.18 -3.77 16.29
CA GLN A 467 -5.41 -2.50 16.96
C GLN A 467 -4.20 -2.09 17.79
N ASN A 468 -3.70 -3.01 18.63
CA ASN A 468 -2.52 -2.78 19.45
C ASN A 468 -1.26 -2.57 18.60
N LEU A 469 -1.05 -3.37 17.55
CA LEU A 469 0.05 -3.16 16.61
C LEU A 469 0.05 -1.75 16.03
N THR A 470 -1.13 -1.26 15.64
CA THR A 470 -1.29 0.08 15.07
C THR A 470 -1.05 1.18 16.11
N ALA A 471 -1.48 0.95 17.36
CA ALA A 471 -1.18 1.83 18.48
C ALA A 471 0.32 1.90 18.79
N PHE A 472 1.02 0.76 18.79
CA PHE A 472 2.48 0.72 18.97
C PHE A 472 3.21 1.39 17.81
N LEU A 473 2.76 1.19 16.57
CA LEU A 473 3.32 1.87 15.41
C LEU A 473 3.27 3.40 15.58
N TYR A 474 2.11 3.93 16.00
CA TYR A 474 1.95 5.34 16.32
C TYR A 474 2.89 5.79 17.46
N GLU A 475 2.91 5.08 18.60
CA GLU A 475 3.74 5.45 19.76
C GLU A 475 5.24 5.49 19.42
N LYS A 476 5.72 4.53 18.61
CA LYS A 476 7.11 4.47 18.19
C LYS A 476 7.45 5.53 17.15
N GLN A 477 6.53 5.79 16.20
CA GLN A 477 6.67 6.86 15.22
C GLN A 477 6.83 8.24 15.87
N GLU A 478 6.07 8.54 16.93
CA GLU A 478 6.15 9.85 17.61
C GLU A 478 7.54 10.15 18.21
N LYS A 479 8.39 9.13 18.39
CA LYS A 479 9.75 9.27 18.91
C LYS A 479 10.79 9.46 17.80
N ASP A 480 10.42 9.25 16.54
CA ASP A 480 11.29 9.27 15.34
C ASP A 480 12.57 8.41 15.47
N TYR A 481 12.57 7.39 16.33
CA TYR A 481 13.66 6.43 16.34
C TYR A 481 13.51 5.48 15.15
N PRO A 482 14.56 5.24 14.34
CA PRO A 482 14.44 4.37 13.18
C PRO A 482 13.97 2.96 13.55
N VAL A 483 13.20 2.33 12.66
CA VAL A 483 12.56 1.03 12.94
C VAL A 483 13.54 -0.06 13.34
N CYS A 484 14.78 -0.01 12.85
CA CYS A 484 15.85 -0.96 13.20
C CYS A 484 16.17 -1.00 14.71
N THR A 485 15.72 0.00 15.48
CA THR A 485 15.91 0.10 16.92
C THR A 485 14.72 -0.44 17.74
N TRP A 486 13.62 -0.80 17.09
CA TRP A 486 12.39 -1.16 17.77
C TRP A 486 12.41 -2.61 18.26
N SER A 487 11.95 -2.84 19.49
CA SER A 487 11.70 -4.21 19.97
C SER A 487 10.45 -4.77 19.29
N SER A 488 10.52 -6.03 18.85
CA SER A 488 9.35 -6.80 18.42
C SER A 488 8.65 -7.52 19.57
N ASN A 489 9.29 -7.56 20.75
CA ASN A 489 8.68 -8.07 21.97
C ASN A 489 7.87 -6.94 22.58
N LEU A 490 6.65 -6.77 22.08
CA LEU A 490 5.69 -5.80 22.58
C LEU A 490 5.08 -6.33 23.87
N GLY A 491 5.20 -5.58 24.96
CA GLY A 491 4.52 -5.93 26.20
C GLY A 491 3.00 -5.89 26.03
N SER A 492 2.26 -6.45 26.98
CA SER A 492 0.79 -6.33 27.08
C SER A 492 0.33 -4.93 27.54
N GLU A 493 1.21 -3.92 27.47
CA GLU A 493 1.17 -2.71 28.31
C GLU A 493 0.38 -1.53 27.76
N LEU A 494 -0.26 -1.65 26.59
CA LEU A 494 -1.25 -0.65 26.19
C LEU A 494 -2.59 -1.03 26.80
N GLU A 495 -2.81 -0.64 28.07
CA GLU A 495 -4.14 -0.69 28.71
C GLU A 495 -5.18 0.26 28.06
N LEU A 496 -4.86 0.83 26.89
CA LEU A 496 -5.62 1.86 26.19
C LEU A 496 -7.08 1.46 25.90
N PHE A 497 -7.36 0.17 25.73
CA PHE A 497 -8.68 -0.31 25.26
C PHE A 497 -9.40 -1.24 26.22
N LYS A 498 -8.85 -1.52 27.41
CA LYS A 498 -9.44 -2.49 28.36
C LYS A 498 -10.88 -2.15 28.74
N ASP A 499 -11.19 -0.86 28.89
CA ASP A 499 -12.53 -0.40 29.27
C ASP A 499 -13.50 -0.25 28.07
N LYS A 500 -13.05 -0.60 26.85
CA LYS A 500 -13.84 -0.46 25.61
C LYS A 500 -13.96 -1.77 24.83
N LEU A 501 -13.71 -2.90 25.49
CA LEU A 501 -13.79 -4.19 24.80
C LEU A 501 -15.22 -4.45 24.32
N LEU A 502 -15.28 -4.95 23.09
CA LEU A 502 -16.47 -5.41 22.39
C LEU A 502 -16.26 -6.87 21.98
N VAL A 503 -17.33 -7.58 21.67
CA VAL A 503 -17.29 -9.00 21.27
C VAL A 503 -16.21 -9.28 20.20
N LYS A 504 -16.06 -8.41 19.19
CA LYS A 504 -15.03 -8.56 18.14
C LYS A 504 -13.58 -8.66 18.65
N HIS A 505 -13.28 -8.12 19.83
CA HIS A 505 -11.93 -8.14 20.41
C HIS A 505 -11.57 -9.50 21.01
N ILE A 506 -12.57 -10.28 21.45
CA ILE A 506 -12.34 -11.54 22.16
C ILE A 506 -12.87 -12.76 21.40
N MET A 507 -13.76 -12.56 20.42
CA MET A 507 -14.36 -13.63 19.65
C MET A 507 -13.30 -14.45 18.90
N ASN A 508 -13.56 -15.75 18.78
CA ASN A 508 -12.78 -16.62 17.92
C ASN A 508 -13.36 -16.62 16.50
N SER A 509 -12.57 -16.14 15.53
CA SER A 509 -12.92 -16.14 14.11
C SER A 509 -12.46 -17.40 13.35
N GLY A 510 -11.63 -18.25 13.97
CA GLY A 510 -11.19 -19.56 13.46
C GLY A 510 -12.23 -20.64 13.72
N ILE A 511 -13.44 -20.45 13.20
CA ILE A 511 -14.62 -21.23 13.56
C ILE A 511 -14.59 -22.60 12.86
N PHE A 512 -14.87 -23.65 13.63
CA PHE A 512 -15.29 -24.93 13.07
C PHE A 512 -16.81 -24.91 12.90
N SER A 513 -17.29 -25.20 11.70
CA SER A 513 -18.72 -25.31 11.39
C SER A 513 -18.99 -26.52 10.52
N VAL A 514 -20.23 -27.00 10.55
CA VAL A 514 -20.71 -28.17 9.78
C VAL A 514 -21.94 -27.78 8.95
N ASP A 515 -22.18 -28.47 7.84
CA ASP A 515 -23.42 -28.32 7.08
C ASP A 515 -24.57 -29.08 7.77
N GLU A 516 -25.80 -28.59 7.65
CA GLU A 516 -26.98 -29.27 8.21
C GLU A 516 -27.15 -30.72 7.72
N LYS A 517 -26.57 -31.08 6.57
CA LYS A 517 -26.62 -32.43 5.97
C LYS A 517 -25.45 -33.32 6.37
N ASP A 518 -24.47 -32.80 7.10
CA ASP A 518 -23.32 -33.60 7.53
C ASP A 518 -23.74 -34.74 8.46
N SER A 519 -22.94 -35.81 8.46
CA SER A 519 -23.13 -36.96 9.36
C SER A 519 -22.84 -36.55 10.79
N LEU A 520 -23.77 -36.87 11.70
CA LEU A 520 -23.60 -36.59 13.12
C LEU A 520 -22.40 -37.33 13.72
N GLU A 521 -22.06 -38.51 13.19
CA GLU A 521 -20.85 -39.25 13.60
C GLU A 521 -19.58 -38.43 13.35
N LEU A 522 -19.46 -37.80 12.18
CA LEU A 522 -18.31 -36.95 11.87
C LEU A 522 -18.24 -35.77 12.85
N VAL A 523 -19.37 -35.13 13.15
CA VAL A 523 -19.42 -34.00 14.09
C VAL A 523 -18.97 -34.41 15.48
N VAL A 524 -19.48 -35.52 16.02
CA VAL A 524 -19.07 -36.04 17.35
C VAL A 524 -17.58 -36.34 17.38
N LYS A 525 -17.03 -36.93 16.30
CA LYS A 525 -15.59 -37.19 16.20
C LYS A 525 -14.78 -35.89 16.14
N MET A 526 -15.21 -34.91 15.34
CA MET A 526 -14.57 -33.58 15.26
C MET A 526 -14.54 -32.89 16.63
N MET A 527 -15.68 -32.87 17.34
CA MET A 527 -15.80 -32.30 18.67
C MET A 527 -14.82 -32.95 19.66
N LYS A 528 -14.72 -34.29 19.65
CA LYS A 528 -13.75 -35.03 20.47
C LYS A 528 -12.29 -34.74 20.09
N TRP A 529 -11.97 -34.77 18.80
CA TRP A 529 -10.59 -34.61 18.32
C TRP A 529 -10.03 -33.20 18.53
N LYS A 530 -10.90 -32.19 18.52
CA LYS A 530 -10.52 -30.78 18.61
C LYS A 530 -10.91 -30.13 19.93
N ASP A 531 -11.48 -30.90 20.86
CA ASP A 531 -11.97 -30.43 22.16
C ASP A 531 -12.99 -29.27 22.02
N ILE A 532 -13.93 -29.42 21.09
CA ILE A 532 -14.93 -28.39 20.77
C ILE A 532 -16.25 -28.76 21.43
N HIS A 533 -16.80 -27.81 22.19
CA HIS A 533 -18.05 -28.00 22.93
C HIS A 533 -19.28 -27.40 22.23
N HIS A 534 -19.07 -26.54 21.24
CA HIS A 534 -20.12 -25.85 20.49
C HIS A 534 -19.77 -25.87 19.00
N MET A 535 -20.66 -26.42 18.18
CA MET A 535 -20.49 -26.56 16.74
C MET A 535 -21.62 -25.82 16.00
N PRO A 536 -21.34 -24.61 15.49
CA PRO A 536 -22.24 -23.90 14.60
C PRO A 536 -22.59 -24.72 13.35
N VAL A 537 -23.87 -24.72 12.99
CA VAL A 537 -24.38 -25.38 11.79
C VAL A 537 -24.74 -24.32 10.77
N ILE A 538 -24.17 -24.44 9.57
CA ILE A 538 -24.42 -23.54 8.45
C ILE A 538 -25.15 -24.27 7.33
N ASN A 539 -25.75 -23.51 6.41
CA ASN A 539 -26.28 -24.04 5.16
C ASN A 539 -25.33 -23.76 3.98
N GLY A 540 -25.74 -24.16 2.78
CA GLY A 540 -24.98 -23.91 1.54
C GLY A 540 -24.68 -22.44 1.25
N ASP A 541 -25.46 -21.50 1.81
CA ASP A 541 -25.26 -20.05 1.68
C ASP A 541 -24.40 -19.46 2.82
N ARG A 542 -23.80 -20.31 3.66
CA ARG A 542 -23.05 -19.95 4.88
C ARG A 542 -23.83 -19.16 5.91
N LYS A 543 -25.17 -19.23 5.87
CA LYS A 543 -26.01 -18.68 6.95
C LYS A 543 -26.01 -19.63 8.13
N LEU A 544 -26.02 -19.07 9.34
CA LEU A 544 -26.17 -19.86 10.56
C LEU A 544 -27.61 -20.38 10.64
N VAL A 545 -27.80 -21.70 10.71
CA VAL A 545 -29.12 -22.36 10.73
C VAL A 545 -29.33 -23.29 11.91
N GLY A 546 -28.26 -23.59 12.65
CA GLY A 546 -28.35 -24.36 13.88
C GLY A 546 -27.11 -24.25 14.75
N LEU A 547 -27.20 -24.82 15.95
CA LEU A 547 -26.07 -25.01 16.86
C LEU A 547 -26.18 -26.41 17.46
N LEU A 548 -25.06 -27.14 17.51
CA LEU A 548 -24.93 -28.37 18.27
C LEU A 548 -23.99 -28.14 19.46
N THR A 549 -24.41 -28.56 20.64
CA THR A 549 -23.57 -28.57 21.83
C THR A 549 -23.11 -29.98 22.15
N TRP A 550 -22.01 -30.11 22.91
CA TRP A 550 -21.54 -31.41 23.35
C TRP A 550 -22.63 -32.17 24.13
N THR A 551 -23.42 -31.45 24.94
CA THR A 551 -24.54 -32.02 25.70
C THR A 551 -25.64 -32.60 24.82
N ASP A 552 -25.84 -32.06 23.61
CA ASP A 552 -26.84 -32.58 22.67
C ASP A 552 -26.40 -33.93 22.09
N VAL A 553 -25.09 -34.11 21.87
CA VAL A 553 -24.56 -35.25 21.10
C VAL A 553 -23.78 -36.27 21.93
N GLN A 554 -23.53 -36.02 23.21
CA GLN A 554 -22.71 -36.92 24.06
C GLN A 554 -23.31 -38.32 24.22
N SER A 555 -24.63 -38.46 24.13
CA SER A 555 -25.34 -39.75 24.19
C SER A 555 -25.50 -40.40 22.82
N PHE A 556 -25.00 -39.79 21.75
CA PHE A 556 -25.06 -40.34 20.40
C PHE A 556 -24.14 -41.57 20.30
N ASP A 557 -24.72 -42.70 19.91
CA ASP A 557 -23.99 -43.94 19.64
C ASP A 557 -23.97 -44.21 18.12
N PRO A 558 -22.82 -44.02 17.45
CA PRO A 558 -22.69 -44.27 16.02
C PRO A 558 -23.00 -45.72 15.60
N GLU A 559 -22.85 -46.69 16.51
CA GLU A 559 -23.11 -48.10 16.19
C GLU A 559 -24.61 -48.39 16.11
N VAL A 560 -25.42 -47.67 16.89
CA VAL A 560 -26.88 -47.82 16.98
C VAL A 560 -27.61 -46.84 16.06
N GLN A 561 -27.12 -45.61 15.92
CA GLN A 561 -27.80 -44.49 15.28
C GLN A 561 -27.16 -44.12 13.93
N LYS A 562 -27.07 -45.10 13.03
CA LYS A 562 -26.53 -44.89 11.67
C LYS A 562 -27.43 -43.96 10.85
N ASN A 563 -26.82 -43.09 10.04
CA ASN A 563 -27.48 -42.15 9.11
C ASN A 563 -28.23 -40.96 9.73
N TYR A 564 -28.00 -40.62 11.00
CA TYR A 564 -28.49 -39.35 11.56
C TYR A 564 -27.69 -38.18 11.00
N SER A 565 -28.40 -37.17 10.49
CA SER A 565 -27.80 -35.91 10.04
C SER A 565 -27.82 -34.87 11.15
N VAL A 566 -26.92 -33.88 11.06
CA VAL A 566 -26.87 -32.73 11.98
C VAL A 566 -28.25 -32.08 12.16
N LYS A 567 -29.00 -31.91 11.06
CA LYS A 567 -30.35 -31.32 11.06
C LYS A 567 -31.34 -31.96 12.04
N SER A 568 -31.15 -33.24 12.39
CA SER A 568 -32.04 -33.98 13.28
C SER A 568 -31.86 -33.65 14.77
N MET A 569 -30.70 -33.12 15.14
CA MET A 569 -30.35 -32.85 16.55
C MET A 569 -29.99 -31.39 16.83
N MET A 570 -29.76 -30.56 15.80
CA MET A 570 -29.38 -29.16 16.00
C MET A 570 -30.50 -28.33 16.65
N VAL A 571 -30.10 -27.41 17.53
CA VAL A 571 -30.98 -26.36 18.05
C VAL A 571 -31.21 -25.32 16.96
N LYS A 572 -32.47 -24.95 16.73
CA LYS A 572 -32.88 -23.99 15.67
C LYS A 572 -33.26 -22.60 16.20
N ASP A 573 -33.61 -22.50 17.48
CA ASP A 573 -33.85 -21.21 18.13
C ASP A 573 -32.49 -20.64 18.57
N LEU A 574 -31.92 -19.82 17.69
CA LEU A 574 -30.54 -19.38 17.80
C LEU A 574 -30.45 -18.04 18.50
N ILE A 575 -29.74 -18.04 19.62
CA ILE A 575 -29.38 -16.82 20.34
C ILE A 575 -28.01 -16.41 19.82
N THR A 576 -27.95 -15.25 19.17
CA THR A 576 -26.73 -14.74 18.52
C THR A 576 -26.41 -13.34 19.02
N VAL A 577 -25.19 -12.88 18.75
CA VAL A 577 -24.73 -11.55 19.16
C VAL A 577 -24.05 -10.82 18.01
N SER A 578 -24.12 -9.49 18.03
CA SER A 578 -23.35 -8.63 17.13
C SER A 578 -21.90 -8.56 17.57
N GLN A 579 -20.97 -8.44 16.62
CA GLN A 579 -19.55 -8.19 16.91
C GLN A 579 -19.30 -6.83 17.60
N TYR A 580 -20.28 -5.92 17.50
CA TYR A 580 -20.24 -4.58 18.11
C TYR A 580 -20.91 -4.53 19.50
N GLU A 581 -21.41 -5.67 19.99
CA GLU A 581 -22.00 -5.74 21.33
C GLU A 581 -20.93 -5.59 22.41
N SER A 582 -21.32 -5.01 23.55
CA SER A 582 -20.46 -4.93 24.73
C SER A 582 -20.23 -6.31 25.35
N ILE A 583 -19.11 -6.47 26.06
CA ILE A 583 -18.80 -7.70 26.79
C ILE A 583 -19.82 -7.93 27.91
N GLU A 584 -20.25 -6.88 28.60
CA GLU A 584 -21.23 -6.92 29.68
C GLU A 584 -22.59 -7.41 29.18
N ASN A 585 -23.10 -6.86 28.08
CA ASN A 585 -24.38 -7.30 27.51
C ASN A 585 -24.29 -8.73 27.01
N ALA A 586 -23.16 -9.14 26.41
CA ALA A 586 -22.94 -10.52 25.99
C ALA A 586 -22.95 -11.48 27.20
N LYS A 587 -22.31 -11.11 28.32
CA LYS A 587 -22.35 -11.87 29.58
C LYS A 587 -23.77 -11.98 30.14
N GLN A 588 -24.46 -10.84 30.25
CA GLN A 588 -25.84 -10.81 30.73
C GLN A 588 -26.76 -11.68 29.87
N LEU A 589 -26.62 -11.61 28.54
CA LEU A 589 -27.38 -12.45 27.61
C LEU A 589 -27.11 -13.94 27.83
N MET A 590 -25.85 -14.32 28.06
CA MET A 590 -25.50 -15.71 28.40
C MET A 590 -26.14 -16.17 29.71
N GLU A 591 -26.09 -15.35 30.75
CA GLU A 591 -26.67 -15.64 32.07
C GLU A 591 -28.21 -15.78 32.02
N GLU A 592 -28.90 -14.81 31.41
CA GLU A 592 -30.35 -14.79 31.29
C GLU A 592 -30.89 -16.00 30.52
N LYS A 593 -30.17 -16.38 29.46
CA LYS A 593 -30.56 -17.48 28.58
C LYS A 593 -29.98 -18.83 29.03
N LYS A 594 -29.13 -18.83 30.06
CA LYS A 594 -28.44 -20.00 30.61
C LYS A 594 -27.66 -20.78 29.54
N ILE A 595 -26.94 -20.04 28.70
CA ILE A 595 -26.09 -20.56 27.62
C ILE A 595 -24.64 -20.17 27.86
N ASN A 596 -23.70 -20.96 27.36
CA ASN A 596 -22.25 -20.72 27.55
C ASN A 596 -21.54 -20.30 26.26
N CYS A 597 -22.31 -20.02 25.20
CA CYS A 597 -21.81 -19.75 23.87
C CYS A 597 -22.78 -18.87 23.09
N LEU A 598 -22.23 -17.86 22.42
CA LEU A 598 -22.94 -16.98 21.50
C LEU A 598 -22.23 -17.04 20.13
N PRO A 599 -22.89 -17.58 19.10
CA PRO A 599 -22.49 -17.34 17.73
C PRO A 599 -22.54 -15.84 17.41
N VAL A 600 -21.47 -15.34 16.81
CA VAL A 600 -21.36 -13.94 16.38
C VAL A 600 -21.73 -13.86 14.90
N VAL A 601 -22.71 -13.03 14.57
CA VAL A 601 -23.26 -12.94 13.20
C VAL A 601 -23.17 -11.53 12.62
N LYS A 602 -23.00 -11.45 11.30
CA LYS A 602 -23.20 -10.24 10.49
C LYS A 602 -24.13 -10.61 9.33
N GLU A 603 -25.29 -9.96 9.23
CA GLU A 603 -26.29 -10.23 8.18
C GLU A 603 -26.63 -11.74 8.06
N ASP A 604 -26.91 -12.38 9.20
CA ASP A 604 -27.17 -13.84 9.37
C ASP A 604 -26.01 -14.78 9.04
N ARG A 605 -24.85 -14.25 8.64
CA ARG A 605 -23.64 -15.04 8.38
C ARG A 605 -22.80 -15.14 9.63
N LEU A 606 -22.36 -16.35 9.93
CA LEU A 606 -21.48 -16.63 11.05
C LEU A 606 -20.08 -16.05 10.79
N ILE A 607 -19.61 -15.19 11.70
CA ILE A 607 -18.29 -14.53 11.60
C ILE A 607 -17.40 -14.79 12.82
N GLY A 608 -17.96 -15.29 13.92
CA GLY A 608 -17.21 -15.66 15.11
C GLY A 608 -18.02 -16.49 16.08
N ILE A 609 -17.37 -16.91 17.15
CA ILE A 609 -18.01 -17.49 18.33
C ILE A 609 -17.36 -16.89 19.58
N VAL A 610 -18.16 -16.63 20.61
CA VAL A 610 -17.66 -16.23 21.93
C VAL A 610 -18.25 -17.16 22.99
N THR A 611 -17.40 -17.65 23.89
CA THR A 611 -17.79 -18.55 24.98
C THR A 611 -17.72 -17.84 26.33
N ALA A 612 -18.36 -18.42 27.35
CA ALA A 612 -18.26 -17.91 28.73
C ALA A 612 -16.80 -17.80 29.19
N THR A 613 -15.96 -18.77 28.83
CA THR A 613 -14.51 -18.74 29.13
C THR A 613 -13.79 -17.56 28.47
N ASP A 614 -14.17 -17.20 27.24
CA ASP A 614 -13.61 -16.02 26.58
C ASP A 614 -14.05 -14.73 27.29
N LEU A 615 -15.29 -14.66 27.75
CA LEU A 615 -15.82 -13.50 28.47
C LEU A 615 -15.20 -13.33 29.87
N ASP A 616 -14.83 -14.44 30.52
CA ASP A 616 -14.26 -14.46 31.88
C ASP A 616 -12.73 -14.41 31.94
N ALA A 617 -12.06 -14.56 30.80
CA ALA A 617 -10.61 -14.38 30.73
C ALA A 617 -10.23 -12.96 31.19
N LYS A 618 -9.16 -12.86 31.98
CA LYS A 618 -8.57 -11.57 32.34
C LYS A 618 -7.75 -11.09 31.14
N TRP A 619 -8.31 -10.13 30.40
CA TRP A 619 -7.68 -9.46 29.26
C TRP A 619 -6.80 -8.29 29.70
#